data_AF-A0A822JAI4-F1
#
_entry.id   AF-A0A822JAI4-F1
#
_cell.length_a   1.000
_cell.length_b   1.000
_cell.length_c   1.000
_cell.angle_alpha   90.00
_cell.angle_beta   90.00
_cell.angle_gamma   90.00
#
_symmetry.space_group_name_H-M   'P 1'
#
loop_
_entity.id
_entity.type
_entity.pdbx_description
1 polymer ?
#
loop_
_entity_poly.entity_id
_entity_poly.type
_entity_poly.pdbx_seq_one_letter_code
_entity_poly.pdbx_strand_id
1 'polypeptide(L)'
;MSIIAKITGFFKKNPANLEKDGQLKTHLYIGKFVKQNYIDIGESIAIDGKRVIIKKSENVLSIPFEAIIKTAENLVVGDFDMEESLRLGKAWGDQKDVLKFDDKGMMIK
;
A
#
# COMPACT_ATOMS: atom_id res chain seq x y z
N MET A 1 6.23 -41.02 17.00
CA MET A 1 5.05 -40.15 16.70
C MET A 1 5.54 -38.71 16.67
N SER A 2 5.12 -37.99 15.63
CA SER A 2 5.79 -36.81 15.07
C SER A 2 5.66 -35.55 15.93
N ILE A 3 6.78 -34.90 16.26
CA ILE A 3 6.82 -33.52 16.76
C ILE A 3 7.06 -32.62 15.55
N ILE A 4 5.99 -32.18 14.90
CA ILE A 4 6.04 -31.10 13.90
C ILE A 4 5.45 -29.85 14.55
N ALA A 5 6.24 -29.27 15.44
CA ALA A 5 6.18 -27.84 15.72
C ALA A 5 7.41 -27.23 15.06
N LYS A 6 7.32 -26.95 13.76
CA LYS A 6 8.41 -26.27 13.04
C LYS A 6 7.88 -25.11 12.20
N ILE A 7 8.09 -23.93 12.79
CA ILE A 7 8.54 -22.70 12.12
C ILE A 7 7.42 -21.94 11.39
N THR A 8 6.60 -21.25 12.18
CA THR A 8 6.01 -19.97 11.80
C THR A 8 7.13 -18.96 11.58
N GLY A 9 7.58 -18.82 10.33
CA GLY A 9 8.54 -17.81 9.90
C GLY A 9 7.90 -16.42 9.85
N PHE A 10 7.57 -15.86 11.02
CA PHE A 10 7.28 -14.44 11.15
C PHE A 10 8.59 -13.66 10.99
N PHE A 11 8.93 -13.32 9.75
CA PHE A 11 9.88 -12.26 9.47
C PHE A 11 9.28 -10.93 9.93
N LYS A 12 9.48 -10.57 11.20
CA LYS A 12 9.37 -9.18 11.66
C LYS A 12 10.46 -8.38 10.95
N LYS A 13 10.13 -7.78 9.80
CA LYS A 13 10.96 -6.71 9.24
C LYS A 13 10.85 -5.52 10.18
N ASN A 14 12.00 -5.07 10.65
CA ASN A 14 12.13 -3.94 11.57
C ASN A 14 11.73 -2.65 10.81
N PRO A 15 10.69 -1.90 11.22
CA PRO A 15 10.18 -0.73 10.48
C PRO A 15 11.16 0.47 10.47
N ALA A 16 12.27 0.36 11.21
CA ALA A 16 13.36 1.35 11.27
C ALA A 16 14.33 1.29 10.08
N ASN A 17 14.31 0.22 9.26
CA ASN A 17 15.20 0.09 8.09
C ASN A 17 14.61 0.65 6.78
N LEU A 18 13.42 1.25 6.81
CA LEU A 18 12.80 1.86 5.61
C LEU A 18 13.29 3.29 5.33
N GLU A 19 14.05 3.90 6.23
CA GLU A 19 14.46 5.31 6.12
C GLU A 19 15.92 5.52 5.71
N LYS A 20 16.70 4.45 5.48
CA LYS A 20 18.14 4.58 5.19
C LYS A 20 18.68 3.91 3.93
N ASP A 21 17.85 3.30 3.09
CA ASP A 21 18.30 2.74 1.82
C ASP A 21 17.67 3.45 0.62
N GLY A 22 18.51 3.69 -0.38
CA GLY A 22 18.31 4.62 -1.48
C GLY A 22 17.00 4.48 -2.25
N GLN A 23 16.56 5.62 -2.80
CA GLN A 23 15.47 5.79 -3.76
C GLN A 23 14.60 4.56 -3.90
N LEU A 24 13.53 4.51 -3.10
CA LEU A 24 12.48 3.50 -3.22
C LEU A 24 12.20 3.30 -4.71
N LYS A 25 12.44 2.08 -5.21
CA LYS A 25 12.22 1.75 -6.62
C LYS A 25 10.72 1.71 -6.89
N THR A 26 10.10 2.87 -7.01
CA THR A 26 8.64 3.08 -7.12
C THR A 26 8.00 2.24 -8.22
N HIS A 27 8.71 2.03 -9.34
CA HIS A 27 8.27 1.16 -10.43
C HIS A 27 8.03 -0.31 -10.02
N LEU A 28 8.58 -0.75 -8.89
CA LEU A 28 8.32 -2.08 -8.34
C LEU A 28 6.99 -2.17 -7.59
N TYR A 29 6.37 -1.03 -7.26
CA TYR A 29 5.22 -0.95 -6.37
C TYR A 29 4.02 -0.20 -6.94
N ILE A 30 4.19 0.59 -8.01
CA ILE A 30 3.11 1.38 -8.63
C ILE A 30 2.76 0.81 -10.00
N GLY A 31 1.48 0.95 -10.39
CA GLY A 31 0.98 0.50 -11.69
C GLY A 31 0.93 -1.03 -11.78
N LYS A 32 0.70 -1.70 -10.65
CA LYS A 32 0.61 -3.16 -10.56
C LYS A 32 -0.74 -3.58 -10.01
N PHE A 33 -1.32 -4.62 -10.59
CA PHE A 33 -2.42 -5.35 -9.98
C PHE A 33 -1.94 -5.99 -8.68
N VAL A 34 -2.80 -5.92 -7.67
CA VAL A 34 -2.52 -6.39 -6.33
C VAL A 34 -3.39 -7.58 -6.01
N LYS A 35 -2.77 -8.65 -5.52
CA LYS A 35 -3.43 -9.93 -5.25
C LYS A 35 -3.23 -10.36 -3.80
N GLN A 36 -4.30 -10.85 -3.20
CA GLN A 36 -4.29 -11.55 -1.91
C GLN A 36 -4.92 -12.92 -2.12
N ASN A 37 -4.22 -14.00 -1.76
CA ASN A 37 -4.73 -15.37 -1.94
C ASN A 37 -5.27 -15.65 -3.36
N TYR A 38 -4.53 -15.20 -4.39
CA TYR A 38 -4.88 -15.28 -5.82
C TYR A 38 -6.08 -14.43 -6.27
N ILE A 39 -6.75 -13.72 -5.36
CA ILE A 39 -7.86 -12.81 -5.66
C ILE A 39 -7.31 -11.42 -5.94
N ASP A 40 -7.80 -10.78 -7.00
CA ASP A 40 -7.48 -9.38 -7.31
C ASP A 40 -8.18 -8.44 -6.30
N ILE A 41 -7.38 -7.60 -5.63
CA ILE A 41 -7.85 -6.62 -4.64
C ILE A 41 -7.67 -5.18 -5.11
N GLY A 42 -7.33 -4.95 -6.38
CA GLY A 42 -7.20 -3.63 -7.00
C GLY A 42 -5.84 -3.34 -7.62
N GLU A 43 -5.60 -2.08 -7.94
CA GLU A 43 -4.38 -1.59 -8.55
C GLU A 43 -3.64 -0.63 -7.62
N SER A 44 -2.32 -0.76 -7.56
CA SER A 44 -1.44 0.14 -6.82
C SER A 44 -1.25 1.48 -7.53
N ILE A 45 -1.72 2.57 -6.91
CA ILE A 45 -1.78 3.90 -7.54
C ILE A 45 -0.83 4.93 -6.92
N ALA A 46 -0.47 4.77 -5.65
CA ALA A 46 0.39 5.71 -4.94
C ALA A 46 1.13 5.04 -3.79
N ILE A 47 2.19 5.71 -3.31
CA ILE A 47 2.89 5.35 -2.09
C ILE A 47 2.72 6.53 -1.14
N ASP A 48 2.22 6.25 0.05
CA ASP A 48 2.01 7.22 1.12
C ASP A 48 2.79 6.78 2.35
N GLY A 49 3.96 7.40 2.56
CA GLY A 49 4.90 7.03 3.61
C GLY A 49 5.29 5.55 3.55
N LYS A 50 4.87 4.77 4.56
CA LYS A 50 5.17 3.34 4.69
C LYS A 50 4.06 2.43 4.14
N ARG A 51 3.12 2.98 3.38
CA ARG A 51 1.95 2.26 2.85
C ARG A 51 1.83 2.45 1.33
N VAL A 52 1.23 1.46 0.67
CA VAL A 52 0.85 1.49 -0.74
C VAL A 52 -0.65 1.69 -0.83
N ILE A 53 -1.04 2.67 -1.64
CA ILE A 53 -2.44 2.96 -1.92
C ILE A 53 -2.90 2.07 -3.06
N ILE A 54 -3.98 1.33 -2.82
CA ILE A 54 -4.59 0.40 -3.76
C ILE A 54 -6.01 0.86 -4.02
N LYS A 55 -6.36 1.03 -5.28
CA LYS A 55 -7.71 1.40 -5.70
C LYS A 55 -8.41 0.20 -6.33
N LYS A 56 -9.65 -0.04 -5.89
CA LYS A 56 -10.57 -1.00 -6.52
C LYS A 56 -11.95 -0.36 -6.65
N SER A 57 -12.30 0.02 -7.88
CA SER A 57 -13.54 0.77 -8.16
C SER A 57 -13.61 2.03 -7.28
N GLU A 58 -14.62 2.14 -6.41
CA GLU A 58 -14.82 3.26 -5.48
C GLU A 58 -14.07 3.11 -4.15
N ASN A 59 -13.49 1.95 -3.87
CA ASN A 59 -12.78 1.70 -2.63
C ASN A 59 -11.29 2.00 -2.78
N VAL A 60 -10.72 2.61 -1.74
CA VAL A 60 -9.29 2.84 -1.59
C VAL A 60 -8.82 2.13 -0.33
N LEU A 61 -7.77 1.33 -0.49
CA LEU A 61 -7.07 0.63 0.59
C LEU A 61 -5.69 1.27 0.75
N SER A 62 -5.24 1.43 1.98
CA SER A 62 -3.85 1.79 2.29
C SER A 62 -3.18 0.61 2.97
N ILE A 63 -2.39 -0.18 2.23
CA ILE A 63 -1.76 -1.41 2.74
C ILE A 63 -0.32 -1.13 3.18
N PRO A 64 0.13 -1.59 4.35
CA PRO A 64 1.50 -1.37 4.79
C PRO A 64 2.51 -2.19 3.98
N PHE A 65 3.71 -1.64 3.75
CA PHE A 65 4.77 -2.34 3.00
C PHE A 65 5.13 -3.71 3.57
N GLU A 66 5.02 -3.88 4.89
CA GLU A 66 5.30 -5.13 5.58
C GLU A 66 4.37 -6.28 5.16
N ALA A 67 3.18 -5.98 4.67
CA ALA A 67 2.24 -6.96 4.14
C ALA A 67 2.60 -7.40 2.71
N ILE A 68 3.54 -6.74 2.02
CA ILE A 68 3.93 -7.10 0.65
C ILE A 68 4.92 -8.27 0.68
N ILE A 69 4.51 -9.39 0.11
CA ILE A 69 5.29 -10.63 0.03
C ILE A 69 6.16 -10.64 -1.22
N LYS A 70 5.64 -10.16 -2.37
CA LYS A 70 6.33 -10.24 -3.67
C LYS A 70 6.01 -9.04 -4.55
N THR A 71 7.05 -8.53 -5.22
CA THR A 71 7.01 -7.42 -6.18
C THR A 71 7.51 -7.92 -7.53
N ALA A 72 6.63 -8.53 -8.33
CA ALA A 72 6.96 -9.00 -9.69
C ALA A 72 6.07 -8.28 -10.70
N GLU A 73 5.44 -9.01 -11.64
CA GLU A 73 4.41 -8.45 -12.51
C GLU A 73 3.22 -7.94 -11.70
N ASN A 74 2.76 -8.74 -10.74
CA ASN A 74 1.76 -8.38 -9.74
C ASN A 74 2.41 -8.10 -8.39
N LEU A 75 1.74 -7.29 -7.57
CA LEU A 75 2.01 -7.23 -6.13
C LEU A 75 1.23 -8.34 -5.43
N VAL A 76 1.92 -9.13 -4.61
CA VAL A 76 1.27 -10.13 -3.76
C VAL A 76 1.35 -9.68 -2.32
N VAL A 77 0.20 -9.59 -1.67
CA VAL A 77 0.07 -9.21 -0.26
C VAL A 77 -0.36 -10.39 0.59
N GLY A 78 0.15 -10.43 1.82
CA GLY A 78 -0.22 -11.39 2.85
C GLY A 78 -1.39 -10.91 3.69
N ASP A 79 -1.39 -11.30 4.96
CA ASP A 79 -2.38 -10.84 5.93
C ASP A 79 -2.10 -9.40 6.37
N PHE A 80 -3.16 -8.63 6.52
CA PHE A 80 -3.13 -7.25 7.01
C PHE A 80 -4.48 -6.90 7.62
N ASP A 81 -4.52 -5.82 8.39
CA ASP A 81 -5.77 -5.30 8.94
C ASP A 81 -6.58 -4.60 7.83
N MET A 82 -7.64 -5.28 7.38
CA MET A 82 -8.53 -4.79 6.33
C MET A 82 -9.29 -3.53 6.76
N GLU A 83 -9.77 -3.49 8.00
CA GLU A 83 -10.59 -2.38 8.50
C GLU A 83 -9.74 -1.11 8.62
N GLU A 84 -8.53 -1.23 9.18
CA GLU A 84 -7.57 -0.12 9.25
C GLU A 84 -7.21 0.36 7.84
N SER A 85 -6.93 -0.57 6.92
CA SER A 85 -6.52 -0.24 5.55
C SER A 85 -7.61 0.48 4.77
N LEU A 86 -8.88 0.09 4.94
CA LEU A 86 -10.02 0.79 4.38
C LEU A 86 -10.18 2.19 4.99
N ARG A 87 -10.09 2.30 6.32
CA ARG A 87 -10.22 3.59 7.02
C ARG A 87 -9.14 4.58 6.56
N LEU A 88 -7.88 4.14 6.49
CA LEU A 88 -6.76 4.97 6.06
C LEU A 88 -6.80 5.25 4.56
N GLY A 89 -7.17 4.29 3.73
CA GLY A 89 -7.35 4.49 2.30
C GLY A 89 -8.46 5.50 1.99
N LYS A 90 -9.58 5.43 2.71
CA LYS A 90 -10.64 6.44 2.63
C LYS A 90 -10.13 7.82 3.04
N ALA A 91 -9.43 7.93 4.18
CA ALA A 91 -8.89 9.19 4.65
C ALA A 91 -7.91 9.81 3.63
N TRP A 92 -7.09 8.99 2.97
CA TRP A 92 -6.22 9.42 1.88
C TRP A 92 -7.02 9.92 0.68
N GLY A 93 -8.05 9.17 0.24
CA GLY A 93 -8.90 9.58 -0.90
C GLY A 93 -9.77 10.82 -0.61
N ASP A 94 -10.13 11.05 0.65
CA ASP A 94 -10.86 12.24 1.09
C ASP A 94 -9.98 13.49 1.14
N GLN A 95 -8.64 13.35 1.13
CA GLN A 95 -7.72 14.46 0.90
C GLN A 95 -7.86 14.90 -0.56
N LYS A 96 -8.91 15.66 -0.83
CA LYS A 96 -9.05 16.34 -2.11
C LYS A 96 -7.93 17.37 -2.20
N ASP A 97 -7.06 17.22 -3.19
CA ASP A 97 -6.34 18.34 -3.76
C ASP A 97 -7.38 19.31 -4.34
N VAL A 98 -7.97 20.12 -3.46
CA VAL A 98 -8.82 21.22 -3.89
C VAL A 98 -7.85 22.23 -4.47
N LEU A 99 -7.75 22.24 -5.80
CA LEU A 99 -7.17 23.36 -6.50
C LEU A 99 -7.96 24.60 -6.10
N LYS A 100 -7.32 25.46 -5.29
CA LYS A 100 -7.87 26.75 -4.92
C LYS A 100 -7.49 27.73 -6.02
N PHE A 101 -8.45 28.55 -6.43
CA PHE A 101 -8.24 29.61 -7.41
C PHE A 101 -8.62 30.95 -6.79
N ASP A 102 -7.89 32.00 -7.14
CA ASP A 102 -8.25 33.37 -6.79
C ASP A 102 -9.41 33.89 -7.68
N ASP A 103 -9.84 35.12 -7.45
CA ASP A 103 -10.90 35.81 -8.20
C ASP A 103 -10.54 36.07 -9.68
N LYS A 104 -9.27 35.89 -10.06
CA LYS A 104 -8.75 36.01 -11.43
C LYS A 104 -8.53 34.65 -12.08
N GLY A 105 -8.84 33.55 -11.40
CA GLY A 105 -8.68 32.18 -11.90
C GLY A 105 -7.24 31.65 -11.82
N MET A 106 -6.36 32.26 -11.02
CA MET A 106 -5.00 31.78 -10.80
C MET A 106 -4.95 30.78 -9.65
N MET A 107 -4.20 29.69 -9.80
CA MET A 107 -4.00 28.70 -8.75
C MET A 107 -3.28 29.32 -7.55
N ILE A 108 -3.89 29.26 -6.37
CA ILE A 108 -3.31 29.70 -5.10
C ILE A 108 -2.76 28.49 -4.36
N LYS A 109 -1.49 28.59 -3.93
CA LYS A 109 -0.78 27.56 -3.14
C LYS A 109 -1.18 27.62 -1.67
#